data_AF-A0A2Z4HIW3-F1
#
_entry.id   AF-A0A2Z4HIW3-F1
#
_cell.length_a   1.000
_cell.length_b   1.000
_cell.length_c   1.000
_cell.angle_alpha   90.00
_cell.angle_beta   90.00
_cell.angle_gamma   90.00
#
_symmetry.space_group_name_H-M   'P 1'
#
loop_
_entity.id
_entity.type
_entity.pdbx_description
1 polymer ?
#
loop_
_entity_poly.entity_id
_entity_poly.type
_entity_poly.pdbx_seq_one_letter_code
_entity_poly.pdbx_strand_id
1 'polypeptide(L)'
;QKTSDVAQYLAHAVEQTGYFDIFNDGSHLPIVCYKLKNDANVKWTLYDLADRLQMRGWQVPAYPLPKSLENIIIQRYVCRADLGFNMAEEFIQDFQASIQELNNAHILFHDTQQSGVHG
;
A
#
# COMPACT_ATOMS: atom_id res chain seq x y z
N GLN A 1 -19.34 16.14 -2.97
CA GLN A 1 -18.06 16.83 -3.23
C GLN A 1 -17.00 16.41 -2.21
N LYS A 2 -17.23 16.50 -0.90
CA LYS A 2 -16.26 16.08 0.15
C LYS A 2 -15.53 14.73 -0.06
N THR A 3 -16.22 13.68 -0.49
CA THR A 3 -15.62 12.33 -0.60
C THR A 3 -14.64 12.17 -1.76
N SER A 4 -14.86 12.88 -2.88
CA SER A 4 -13.93 12.88 -4.02
C SER A 4 -12.65 13.64 -3.67
N ASP A 5 -12.78 14.75 -2.95
CA ASP A 5 -11.64 15.57 -2.52
C ASP A 5 -10.72 14.77 -1.58
N VAL A 6 -11.32 14.02 -0.65
CA VAL A 6 -10.58 13.12 0.24
C VAL A 6 -9.90 11.98 -0.53
N ALA A 7 -10.60 11.38 -1.50
CA ALA A 7 -10.01 10.32 -2.32
C ALA A 7 -8.79 10.83 -3.12
N GLN A 8 -8.90 12.02 -3.72
CA GLN A 8 -7.78 12.64 -4.45
C GLN A 8 -6.62 13.03 -3.53
N TYR A 9 -6.92 13.57 -2.34
CA TYR A 9 -5.90 13.85 -1.33
C TYR A 9 -5.09 12.59 -0.99
N LEU A 10 -5.78 11.49 -0.71
CA LEU A 10 -5.12 10.25 -0.37
C LEU A 10 -4.36 9.63 -1.55
N ALA A 11 -4.93 9.68 -2.77
CA ALA A 11 -4.23 9.22 -3.97
C ALA A 11 -2.93 9.98 -4.20
N HIS A 12 -2.96 11.31 -4.02
CA HIS A 12 -1.76 12.15 -4.12
C HIS A 12 -0.73 11.81 -3.04
N ALA A 13 -1.16 11.62 -1.79
CA ALA A 13 -0.26 11.23 -0.71
C ALA A 13 0.39 9.85 -0.94
N VAL A 14 -0.36 8.88 -1.48
CA VAL A 14 0.18 7.58 -1.89
C VAL A 14 1.20 7.75 -3.03
N GLU A 15 0.88 8.53 -4.05
CA GLU A 15 1.78 8.82 -5.18
C GLU A 15 3.09 9.49 -4.74
N GLN A 16 3.02 10.45 -3.81
CA GLN A 16 4.19 11.15 -3.27
C GLN A 16 5.19 10.24 -2.55
N THR A 17 4.78 9.04 -2.11
CA THR A 17 5.74 8.07 -1.54
C THR A 17 6.73 7.53 -2.57
N GLY A 18 6.43 7.66 -3.87
CA GLY A 18 7.28 7.24 -4.97
C GLY A 18 7.20 5.75 -5.30
N TYR A 19 6.60 4.91 -4.46
CA TYR A 19 6.58 3.44 -4.62
C TYR A 19 5.47 2.90 -5.53
N PHE A 20 4.43 3.70 -5.82
CA PHE A 20 3.20 3.17 -6.40
C PHE A 20 2.84 3.81 -7.76
N ASP A 21 2.25 3.00 -8.63
CA ASP A 21 1.54 3.47 -9.83
C ASP A 21 0.05 3.57 -9.50
N ILE A 22 -0.55 4.75 -9.69
CA ILE A 22 -1.98 4.99 -9.45
C ILE A 22 -2.80 4.53 -10.66
N PHE A 23 -3.78 3.66 -10.43
CA PHE A 23 -4.78 3.25 -11.43
C PHE A 23 -6.08 4.04 -11.34
N ASN A 24 -6.48 4.44 -10.12
CA ASN A 24 -7.64 5.28 -9.88
C ASN A 24 -7.32 6.24 -8.74
N ASP A 25 -7.50 7.53 -9.00
CA ASP A 25 -7.13 8.64 -8.13
C ASP A 25 -8.33 9.23 -7.37
N GLY A 26 -9.53 8.66 -7.51
CA GLY A 26 -10.72 9.19 -6.86
C GLY A 26 -11.51 10.20 -7.68
N SER A 27 -11.06 10.60 -8.87
CA SER A 27 -11.67 11.66 -9.69
C SER A 27 -13.06 11.32 -10.24
N HIS A 28 -13.28 10.06 -10.63
CA HIS A 28 -14.53 9.59 -11.22
C HIS A 28 -15.42 8.83 -10.23
N LEU A 29 -14.79 8.03 -9.37
CA LEU A 29 -15.41 7.30 -8.28
C LEU A 29 -14.52 7.48 -7.06
N PRO A 30 -15.07 7.59 -5.83
CA PRO A 30 -14.29 7.79 -4.61
C PRO A 30 -13.56 6.50 -4.20
N ILE A 31 -12.68 6.02 -5.07
CA ILE A 31 -11.93 4.77 -4.95
C ILE A 31 -10.50 5.11 -5.30
N VAL A 32 -9.58 4.77 -4.41
CA VAL A 32 -8.14 4.86 -4.70
C VAL A 32 -7.63 3.46 -4.95
N CYS A 33 -6.96 3.28 -6.08
CA CYS A 33 -6.44 1.99 -6.53
C CYS A 33 -5.04 2.17 -7.06
N TYR A 34 -4.11 1.34 -6.59
CA TYR A 34 -2.71 1.41 -6.99
C TYR A 34 -2.04 0.05 -6.93
N LYS A 35 -0.92 -0.06 -7.65
CA LYS A 35 0.03 -1.17 -7.50
C LYS A 35 1.38 -0.65 -7.06
N LEU A 36 2.23 -1.55 -6.56
CA LEU A 36 3.65 -1.28 -6.43
C LEU A 36 4.28 -1.13 -7.83
N LYS A 37 5.18 -0.16 -7.98
CA LYS A 37 5.97 0.00 -9.20
C LYS A 37 6.88 -1.20 -9.42
N ASN A 38 7.15 -1.52 -10.69
CA ASN A 38 8.05 -2.62 -11.03
C ASN A 38 9.50 -2.33 -10.61
N ASP A 39 9.88 -1.06 -10.53
CA ASP A 39 11.19 -0.55 -10.15
C ASP A 39 11.21 0.06 -8.73
N ALA A 40 10.20 -0.23 -7.89
CA ALA A 40 10.12 0.27 -6.52
C ALA A 40 11.32 -0.14 -5.63
N ASN A 41 12.08 -1.18 -6.01
CA ASN A 41 13.24 -1.70 -5.30
C ASN A 41 13.00 -2.00 -3.81
N VAL A 42 11.82 -2.54 -3.50
CA VAL A 42 11.45 -3.00 -2.15
C VAL A 42 11.29 -4.52 -2.12
N LYS A 43 11.45 -5.12 -0.94
CA LYS A 43 11.36 -6.58 -0.73
C LYS A 43 10.02 -7.04 -0.19
N TRP A 44 9.17 -6.10 0.22
CA TRP A 44 7.82 -6.35 0.71
C TRP A 44 6.80 -6.23 -0.43
N THR A 45 5.63 -6.84 -0.23
CA THR A 45 4.52 -6.85 -1.17
C THR A 45 3.35 -6.02 -0.66
N LEU A 46 2.35 -5.79 -1.51
CA LEU A 46 1.10 -5.17 -1.07
C LEU A 46 0.31 -6.00 -0.05
N TYR A 47 0.57 -7.31 0.07
CA TYR A 47 0.01 -8.10 1.16
C TYR A 47 0.64 -7.74 2.50
N ASP A 48 1.97 -7.59 2.56
CA ASP A 48 2.67 -7.17 3.78
C ASP A 48 2.23 -5.78 4.24
N LEU A 49 2.02 -4.86 3.30
CA LEU A 49 1.48 -3.53 3.59
C LEU A 49 0.05 -3.59 4.12
N ALA A 50 -0.80 -4.45 3.53
CA ALA A 50 -2.17 -4.65 4.03
C ALA A 50 -2.16 -5.20 5.47
N ASP A 51 -1.27 -6.14 5.78
CA ASP A 51 -1.12 -6.70 7.12
C ASP A 51 -0.67 -5.64 8.15
N ARG A 52 0.29 -4.77 7.80
CA ARG A 52 0.72 -3.66 8.68
C ARG A 52 -0.39 -2.64 8.92
N LEU A 53 -1.13 -2.28 7.87
CA LEU A 53 -2.30 -1.41 7.98
C LEU A 53 -3.38 -2.04 8.86
N GLN A 54 -3.62 -3.36 8.71
CA GLN A 54 -4.60 -4.09 9.51
C GLN A 54 -4.23 -4.10 11.00
N MET A 55 -2.94 -4.23 11.35
CA MET A 55 -2.48 -4.13 12.74
C MET A 55 -2.76 -2.75 13.36
N ARG A 56 -2.88 -1.71 12.54
CA ARG A 56 -3.25 -0.34 12.93
C ARG A 56 -4.75 -0.09 12.86
N GLY A 57 -5.55 -1.11 12.53
CA GLY A 57 -7.01 -1.03 12.45
C GLY A 57 -7.55 -0.68 11.07
N TRP A 58 -6.69 -0.46 10.07
CA TRP A 58 -7.09 -0.11 8.71
C TRP A 58 -7.29 -1.35 7.84
N GLN A 59 -8.49 -1.51 7.29
CA GLN A 59 -8.79 -2.60 6.37
C GLN A 59 -8.62 -2.15 4.92
N VAL A 60 -7.44 -2.40 4.34
CA VAL A 60 -7.12 -2.10 2.94
C VAL A 60 -6.78 -3.40 2.21
N PRO A 61 -7.72 -3.98 1.44
CA PRO A 61 -7.49 -5.27 0.80
C PRO A 61 -6.47 -5.18 -0.34
N ALA A 62 -5.59 -6.18 -0.40
CA ALA A 62 -4.70 -6.44 -1.53
C ALA A 62 -5.15 -7.70 -2.29
N TYR A 63 -5.21 -7.65 -3.62
CA TYR A 63 -5.62 -8.79 -4.45
C TYR A 63 -5.15 -8.65 -5.91
N PRO A 64 -5.04 -9.76 -6.67
CA PRO A 64 -4.67 -9.70 -8.09
C PRO A 64 -5.80 -9.13 -8.95
N LEU A 65 -5.45 -8.41 -10.03
CA LEU A 65 -6.44 -7.98 -11.03
C LEU A 65 -7.09 -9.19 -11.73
N PRO A 66 -8.40 -9.12 -12.05
CA PRO A 66 -9.11 -10.22 -12.70
C PRO A 66 -8.73 -10.37 -14.19
N LYS A 67 -8.74 -11.62 -14.68
CA LYS A 67 -8.53 -12.10 -16.07
C LYS A 67 -7.35 -11.47 -16.85
N SER A 68 -6.41 -12.31 -17.29
CA SER A 68 -5.25 -11.95 -18.14
C SER A 68 -4.21 -11.01 -17.51
N LEU A 69 -4.42 -10.54 -16.27
CA LEU A 69 -3.50 -9.66 -15.52
C LEU A 69 -3.27 -10.13 -14.07
N GLU A 70 -3.38 -11.43 -13.82
CA GLU A 70 -3.32 -12.03 -12.47
C GLU A 70 -2.01 -11.77 -11.72
N ASN A 71 -0.94 -11.43 -12.45
CA ASN A 71 0.37 -11.08 -11.86
C ASN A 71 0.42 -9.64 -11.30
N ILE A 72 -0.62 -8.83 -11.53
CA ILE A 72 -0.69 -7.46 -11.02
C ILE A 72 -1.49 -7.46 -9.73
N ILE A 73 -0.79 -7.37 -8.61
CA ILE A 73 -1.41 -7.16 -7.30
C ILE A 73 -1.72 -5.67 -7.16
N ILE A 74 -2.94 -5.38 -6.71
CA ILE A 74 -3.39 -4.03 -6.38
C ILE A 74 -3.84 -3.95 -4.93
N GLN A 75 -3.77 -2.75 -4.35
CA GLN A 75 -4.57 -2.38 -3.20
C GLN A 75 -5.66 -1.42 -3.63
N ARG A 76 -6.85 -1.59 -3.06
CA ARG A 76 -8.02 -0.75 -3.33
C ARG A 76 -8.77 -0.45 -2.06
N TYR A 77 -8.98 0.81 -1.75
CA TYR A 77 -9.93 1.20 -0.70
C TYR A 77 -10.93 2.24 -1.22
N VAL A 78 -12.13 2.17 -0.63
CA VAL A 78 -13.28 2.97 -1.04
C VAL A 78 -13.45 4.09 -0.02
N CYS A 79 -13.35 5.34 -0.48
CA CYS A 79 -13.66 6.50 0.33
C CYS A 79 -15.18 6.59 0.47
N ARG A 80 -15.67 6.38 1.69
CA ARG A 80 -17.10 6.49 2.02
C ARG A 80 -17.43 7.91 2.52
N ALA A 81 -18.72 8.23 2.61
CA ALA A 81 -19.17 9.57 3.01
C ALA A 81 -18.77 9.95 4.46
N ASP A 82 -18.49 8.96 5.31
CA ASP A 82 -18.00 9.09 6.68
C ASP A 82 -16.47 9.32 6.76
N LEU A 83 -15.73 9.19 5.66
CA LEU A 83 -14.30 9.48 5.60
C LEU A 83 -14.06 10.98 5.46
N GLY A 84 -13.82 11.65 6.59
CA GLY A 84 -13.39 13.05 6.65
C GLY A 84 -11.88 13.23 6.50
N PHE A 85 -11.43 14.47 6.28
CA PHE A 85 -10.02 14.81 6.10
C PHE A 85 -9.12 14.41 7.28
N ASN A 86 -9.56 14.61 8.53
CA ASN A 86 -8.75 14.21 9.70
C ASN A 86 -8.47 12.70 9.71
N MET A 87 -9.48 11.88 9.41
CA MET A 87 -9.32 10.42 9.32
C MET A 87 -8.44 10.01 8.13
N ALA A 88 -8.47 10.81 7.05
CA ALA A 88 -7.57 10.63 5.91
C ALA A 88 -6.12 10.96 6.27
N GLU A 89 -5.87 12.02 7.05
CA GLU A 89 -4.54 12.37 7.55
C GLU A 89 -3.99 11.30 8.50
N GLU A 90 -4.81 10.81 9.44
CA GLU A 90 -4.45 9.69 10.33
C GLU A 90 -4.08 8.44 9.53
N PHE A 91 -4.89 8.09 8.53
CA PHE A 91 -4.60 6.98 7.63
C PHE A 91 -3.25 7.17 6.91
N ILE A 92 -2.95 8.36 6.37
CA ILE A 92 -1.69 8.60 5.66
C ILE A 92 -0.47 8.52 6.59
N GLN A 93 -0.60 8.99 7.84
CA GLN A 93 0.46 8.85 8.84
C GLN A 93 0.76 7.37 9.11
N ASP A 94 -0.28 6.56 9.34
CA ASP A 94 -0.16 5.12 9.56
C ASP A 94 0.34 4.37 8.32
N PHE A 95 -0.04 4.81 7.14
CA PHE A 95 0.42 4.28 5.86
C PHE A 95 1.91 4.50 5.66
N GLN A 96 2.40 5.72 5.88
CA GLN A 96 3.82 6.06 5.77
C GLN A 96 4.65 5.33 6.85
N ALA A 97 4.15 5.26 8.08
CA ALA A 97 4.80 4.51 9.15
C ALA A 97 4.92 3.01 8.80
N SER A 98 3.86 2.41 8.24
CA SER A 98 3.86 1.02 7.80
C SER A 98 4.89 0.75 6.70
N ILE A 99 5.04 1.67 5.74
CA ILE A 99 6.09 1.59 4.70
C ILE A 99 7.48 1.68 5.34
N GLN A 100 7.70 2.60 6.28
CA GLN A 100 8.98 2.73 6.98
C GLN A 100 9.33 1.46 7.76
N GLU A 101 8.36 0.89 8.48
CA GLU A 101 8.54 -0.38 9.19
C GLU A 101 8.91 -1.50 8.24
N LEU A 102 8.22 -1.64 7.10
CA LEU A 102 8.52 -2.68 6.11
C LEU A 102 9.90 -2.50 5.47
N ASN A 103 10.32 -1.25 5.22
CA ASN A 103 11.66 -0.96 4.73
C ASN A 103 12.74 -1.37 5.74
N ASN A 104 12.48 -1.20 7.04
CA ASN A 104 13.42 -1.51 8.12
C ASN A 104 13.37 -2.98 8.57
N ALA A 105 12.22 -3.64 8.47
CA ALA A 105 12.02 -5.02 8.90
C ALA A 105 12.96 -6.00 8.17
N HIS A 106 13.35 -5.67 6.95
CA HIS A 106 14.31 -6.46 6.20
C HIS A 106 15.74 -6.43 6.79
N ILE A 107 16.11 -5.39 7.53
CA ILE A 107 17.45 -5.30 8.17
C ILE A 107 17.63 -6.38 9.26
N LEU A 108 16.54 -6.97 9.77
CA LEU A 108 16.58 -7.98 10.83
C LEU A 108 16.69 -9.43 10.32
N PHE A 109 16.53 -9.68 9.02
CA PHE A 109 16.92 -10.96 8.45
C PHE A 109 18.43 -10.93 8.21
N HIS A 110 19.18 -11.28 9.25
CA HIS A 110 20.57 -11.68 9.11
C HIS A 110 20.72 -12.66 7.94
N ASP A 111 21.73 -12.42 7.14
CA ASP A 111 22.33 -13.35 6.18
C ASP A 111 22.65 -14.66 6.92
N THR A 112 21.71 -15.61 6.99
CA THR A 112 21.94 -16.92 7.58
C THR A 112 21.92 -18.02 6.52
N GLN A 113 23.14 -18.51 6.28
CA GLN A 113 23.52 -19.87 5.88
C GLN A 113 23.73 -20.16 4.40
N GLN A 114 24.84 -19.63 3.86
CA GLN A 114 25.78 -20.50 3.14
C GLN A 114 26.99 -20.81 4.05
N SER A 115 26.96 -21.97 4.69
CA SER A 115 28.17 -22.69 5.07
C SER A 115 27.87 -24.16 4.89
N GLY A 116 28.31 -24.68 3.74
CA GLY A 116 28.28 -26.10 3.46
C GLY A 116 29.13 -26.83 4.50
N VAL A 117 28.58 -27.91 5.03
CA VAL A 117 29.37 -28.93 5.70
C VAL A 117 29.08 -30.23 4.95
N HIS A 118 30.10 -30.71 4.24
CA HIS A 118 30.13 -32.01 3.58
C HIS A 118 29.83 -33.12 4.60
N GLY A 119 28.94 -34.03 4.20
CA GLY A 119 28.90 -35.40 4.72
C GLY A 119 29.69 -36.34 3.81
#